data_AF-A0A7X9HAJ8-F1
#
_entry.id   AF-A0A7X9HAJ8-F1
#
_cell.length_a   1.000
_cell.length_b   1.000
_cell.length_c   1.000
_cell.angle_alpha   90.00
_cell.angle_beta   90.00
_cell.angle_gamma   90.00
#
_symmetry.space_group_name_H-M   'P 1'
#
loop_
_entity.id
_entity.type
_entity.pdbx_description
1 polymer ?
#
loop_
_entity_poly.entity_id
_entity_poly.type
_entity_poly.pdbx_seq_one_letter_code
_entity_poly.pdbx_strand_id
1 'polypeptide(L)'
;MKTLSFKKRNIVVLFFLFLGFALFSQNEMSGEMFNLAKIKSGVRNKRISSYDQSGGNSDCLTGIKSGERKAIAEIKGKGVITHIWITIAPSPAELSRNDIILRMYWDGNEYPSVESPIGPFFGQGWNEQYNYSSFPLNAGPTNGTGLSCYFA
;
A
#
# COMPACT_ATOMS: atom_id res chain seq x y z
N MET A 1 -61.80 24.04 -22.29
CA MET A 1 -60.63 24.01 -21.38
C MET A 1 -60.95 23.02 -20.26
N LYS A 2 -60.45 21.77 -20.31
CA LYS A 2 -60.77 20.74 -19.29
C LYS A 2 -59.83 20.93 -18.10
N THR A 3 -60.39 21.31 -16.95
CA THR A 3 -59.70 21.44 -15.68
C THR A 3 -59.25 20.06 -15.18
N LEU A 4 -57.93 19.86 -15.01
CA LEU A 4 -57.38 18.65 -14.41
C LEU A 4 -57.78 18.61 -12.93
N SER A 5 -58.70 17.71 -12.56
CA SER A 5 -59.05 17.44 -11.16
C SER A 5 -58.12 16.35 -10.61
N PHE A 6 -57.10 16.74 -9.85
CA PHE A 6 -56.23 15.79 -9.14
C PHE A 6 -56.96 15.24 -7.90
N LYS A 7 -57.33 13.95 -7.92
CA LYS A 7 -57.89 13.26 -6.74
C LYS A 7 -56.83 13.18 -5.63
N LYS A 8 -57.22 13.39 -4.36
CA LYS A 8 -56.33 13.31 -3.17
C LYS A 8 -55.41 12.08 -3.16
N ARG A 9 -55.89 10.92 -3.64
CA ARG A 9 -55.10 9.68 -3.75
C ARG A 9 -53.88 9.82 -4.68
N ASN A 10 -53.99 10.60 -5.75
CA ASN A 10 -52.90 10.83 -6.70
C ASN A 10 -51.83 11.76 -6.12
N ILE A 11 -52.24 12.72 -5.27
CA ILE A 11 -51.31 13.61 -4.55
C ILE A 11 -50.49 12.81 -3.53
N VAL A 12 -51.13 11.89 -2.79
CA VAL A 12 -50.43 11.02 -1.82
C VAL A 12 -49.42 10.11 -2.51
N VAL A 13 -49.79 9.50 -3.64
CA VAL A 13 -48.87 8.65 -4.42
C VAL A 13 -47.68 9.45 -4.96
N LEU A 14 -47.92 10.66 -5.50
CA LEU A 14 -46.84 11.55 -5.94
C LEU A 14 -45.93 11.97 -4.77
N PHE A 15 -46.50 12.25 -3.60
CA PHE A 15 -45.74 12.60 -2.41
C PHE A 15 -44.82 11.46 -1.96
N PHE A 16 -45.32 10.22 -1.92
CA PHE A 16 -44.50 9.05 -1.59
C PHE A 16 -43.45 8.73 -2.67
N LEU A 17 -43.75 8.93 -3.95
CA LEU A 17 -42.78 8.82 -5.05
C LEU A 17 -41.67 9.86 -4.93
N PHE A 18 -42.02 11.11 -4.58
CA PHE A 18 -41.06 12.20 -4.39
C PHE A 18 -40.19 11.97 -3.16
N LEU A 19 -40.78 11.47 -2.06
CA LEU A 19 -40.06 11.09 -0.84
C LEU A 19 -39.07 9.94 -1.09
N GLY A 20 -39.47 8.94 -1.90
CA GLY A 20 -38.60 7.84 -2.31
C GLY A 20 -37.40 8.30 -3.14
N PHE A 21 -37.59 9.23 -4.08
CA PHE A 21 -36.50 9.81 -4.87
C PHE A 21 -35.50 10.61 -4.03
N ALA A 22 -35.99 11.38 -3.05
CA ALA A 22 -35.13 12.14 -2.14
C ALA A 22 -34.25 11.21 -1.28
N LEU A 23 -34.76 10.02 -0.90
CA LEU A 23 -33.99 9.02 -0.16
C LEU A 23 -32.93 8.32 -1.02
N PHE A 24 -33.22 8.01 -2.30
CA PHE A 24 -32.24 7.42 -3.21
C PHE A 24 -31.07 8.35 -3.56
N SER A 25 -31.31 9.67 -3.57
CA SER A 25 -30.27 10.68 -3.83
C SER A 25 -29.26 10.84 -2.67
N GLN A 26 -29.54 10.27 -1.49
CA GLN A 26 -28.65 10.33 -0.33
C GLN A 26 -27.66 9.17 -0.23
N ASN A 27 -27.57 8.30 -1.23
CA ASN A 27 -26.42 7.39 -1.29
C ASN A 27 -25.15 8.22 -1.38
N GLU A 28 -24.29 8.14 -0.36
CA GLU A 28 -22.96 8.72 -0.44
C GLU A 28 -22.29 8.23 -1.73
N MET A 29 -21.83 9.16 -2.56
CA MET A 29 -20.86 8.82 -3.61
C MET A 29 -19.73 8.05 -2.93
N SER A 30 -19.55 6.80 -3.32
CA SER A 30 -18.57 5.89 -2.72
C SER A 30 -17.66 5.33 -3.82
N GLY A 31 -16.37 5.22 -3.52
CA GLY A 31 -15.33 4.76 -4.45
C GLY A 31 -13.95 5.28 -4.08
N GLU A 32 -12.89 4.57 -4.51
CA GLU A 32 -11.49 4.89 -4.20
C GLU A 32 -11.13 6.35 -4.53
N MET A 33 -11.42 6.78 -5.76
CA MET A 33 -11.11 8.14 -6.22
C MET A 33 -11.89 9.22 -5.47
N PHE A 34 -13.13 8.94 -5.08
CA PHE A 34 -13.93 9.87 -4.30
C PHE A 34 -13.39 9.98 -2.87
N ASN A 35 -13.02 8.85 -2.26
CA ASN A 35 -12.41 8.82 -0.92
C ASN A 35 -11.03 9.48 -0.89
N LEU A 36 -10.28 9.44 -1.99
CA LEU A 36 -8.99 10.14 -2.12
C LEU A 36 -9.16 11.67 -2.05
N ALA A 37 -10.28 12.21 -2.55
CA ALA A 37 -10.57 13.65 -2.51
C ALA A 37 -11.01 14.15 -1.12
N LYS A 38 -11.34 13.24 -0.19
CA LYS A 38 -11.72 13.60 1.19
C LYS A 38 -10.48 13.91 2.02
N ILE A 39 -10.49 15.05 2.73
CA ILE A 39 -9.43 15.40 3.67
C ILE A 39 -9.40 14.38 4.81
N LYS A 40 -8.22 13.84 5.11
CA LYS A 40 -8.00 12.90 6.21
C LYS A 40 -7.38 13.62 7.41
N SER A 41 -7.92 13.41 8.60
CA SER A 41 -7.38 13.93 9.86
C SER A 41 -6.76 12.80 10.70
N GLY A 42 -5.92 13.14 11.67
CA GLY A 42 -5.31 12.16 12.58
C GLY A 42 -4.18 11.31 11.98
N VAL A 43 -3.71 11.63 10.78
CA VAL A 43 -2.61 10.93 10.09
C VAL A 43 -1.43 11.87 9.86
N ARG A 44 -0.21 11.33 9.89
CA ARG A 44 1.03 12.07 9.58
C ARG A 44 2.00 11.16 8.85
N ASN A 45 2.52 11.63 7.71
CA ASN A 45 3.54 10.92 6.95
C ASN A 45 4.87 10.89 7.72
N LYS A 46 5.53 9.74 7.68
CA LYS A 46 6.92 9.53 8.09
C LYS A 46 7.58 8.61 7.07
N ARG A 47 8.90 8.69 6.95
CA ARG A 47 9.71 7.82 6.09
C ARG A 47 11.03 7.51 6.77
N ILE A 48 11.41 6.24 6.75
CA ILE A 48 12.77 5.77 7.05
C ILE A 48 13.33 5.28 5.72
N SER A 49 14.56 5.68 5.39
CA SER A 49 15.23 5.28 4.16
C SER A 49 16.73 5.14 4.40
N SER A 50 17.43 4.52 3.45
CA SER A 50 18.89 4.36 3.47
C SER A 50 19.65 5.65 3.10
N TYR A 51 19.04 6.83 3.27
CA TYR A 51 19.64 8.08 2.81
C TYR A 51 20.94 8.39 3.55
N ASP A 52 21.86 9.06 2.87
CA ASP A 52 23.13 9.49 3.44
C ASP A 52 22.91 10.62 4.45
N GLN A 53 23.16 10.34 5.72
CA GLN A 53 22.95 11.30 6.81
C GLN A 53 23.96 12.47 6.78
N SER A 54 25.06 12.36 6.04
CA SER A 54 25.98 13.46 5.81
C SER A 54 25.46 14.49 4.79
N GLY A 55 24.39 14.13 4.05
CA GLY A 55 23.90 14.90 2.89
C GLY A 55 24.66 14.59 1.59
N GLY A 56 25.53 13.57 1.60
CA GLY A 56 26.18 13.03 0.40
C GLY A 56 25.25 12.16 -0.46
N ASN A 57 25.84 11.29 -1.26
CA ASN A 57 25.12 10.42 -2.21
C ASN A 57 25.35 8.92 -1.92
N SER A 58 25.80 8.58 -0.71
CA SER A 58 25.94 7.17 -0.27
C SER A 58 24.60 6.65 0.26
N ASP A 59 23.54 6.75 -0.55
CA ASP A 59 22.14 6.49 -0.14
C ASP A 59 21.80 4.98 -0.07
N CYS A 60 22.69 4.18 0.48
CA CYS A 60 22.51 2.74 0.64
C CYS A 60 23.13 2.22 1.94
N LEU A 61 22.59 1.10 2.42
CA LEU A 61 23.23 0.35 3.49
C LEU A 61 24.32 -0.55 2.89
N THR A 62 25.54 -0.44 3.39
CA THR A 62 26.69 -1.24 2.93
C THR A 62 27.23 -2.14 4.06
N GLY A 63 28.09 -3.09 3.67
CA GLY A 63 28.91 -3.85 4.61
C GLY A 63 28.19 -4.93 5.41
N ILE A 64 27.02 -5.38 4.97
CA ILE A 64 26.29 -6.48 5.62
C ILE A 64 27.01 -7.80 5.30
N LYS A 65 27.59 -8.45 6.32
CA LYS A 65 28.33 -9.70 6.17
C LYS A 65 27.40 -10.91 6.06
N SER A 66 27.92 -12.02 5.55
CA SER A 66 27.17 -13.28 5.53
C SER A 66 26.76 -13.70 6.94
N GLY A 67 25.47 -14.02 7.12
CA GLY A 67 24.86 -14.35 8.41
C GLY A 67 24.55 -13.15 9.31
N GLU A 68 24.96 -11.92 8.95
CA GLU A 68 24.66 -10.72 9.72
C GLU A 68 23.17 -10.37 9.64
N ARG A 69 22.62 -9.89 10.75
CA ARG A 69 21.28 -9.33 10.83
C ARG A 69 21.40 -7.83 11.07
N LYS A 70 20.71 -7.03 10.25
CA LYS A 70 20.70 -5.58 10.38
C LYS A 70 19.27 -5.06 10.45
N ALA A 71 18.97 -4.28 11.48
CA ALA A 71 17.71 -3.56 11.57
C ALA A 71 17.76 -2.37 10.58
N ILE A 72 16.84 -2.37 9.60
CA ILE A 72 16.77 -1.31 8.58
C ILE A 72 15.71 -0.25 8.89
N ALA A 73 14.78 -0.55 9.78
CA ALA A 73 13.76 0.37 10.27
C ALA A 73 13.32 -0.03 11.69
N GLU A 74 13.27 0.95 12.58
CA GLU A 74 12.68 0.82 13.92
C GLU A 74 11.65 1.93 14.12
N ILE A 75 10.40 1.56 14.35
CA ILE A 75 9.28 2.49 14.47
C ILE A 75 8.68 2.35 15.85
N LYS A 76 8.64 3.45 16.61
CA LYS A 76 8.02 3.50 17.94
C LYS A 76 6.60 4.06 17.85
N GLY A 77 5.68 3.42 18.57
CA GLY A 77 4.27 3.83 18.67
C GLY A 77 3.40 3.32 17.53
N LYS A 78 2.20 3.88 17.42
CA LYS A 78 1.19 3.46 16.44
C LYS A 78 1.45 4.02 15.03
N GLY A 79 1.11 3.24 14.03
CA GLY A 79 1.20 3.66 12.62
C GLY A 79 0.75 2.54 11.68
N VAL A 80 0.77 2.85 10.38
CA VAL A 80 0.51 1.89 9.31
C VAL A 80 1.62 2.07 8.27
N ILE A 81 2.27 0.98 7.90
CA ILE A 81 3.20 0.97 6.77
C ILE A 81 2.36 0.76 5.52
N THR A 82 2.33 1.75 4.64
CA THR A 82 1.51 1.70 3.41
C THR A 82 2.35 1.53 2.14
N HIS A 83 3.67 1.68 2.25
CA HIS A 83 4.58 1.58 1.12
C HIS A 83 5.99 1.17 1.57
N ILE A 84 6.55 0.16 0.92
CA ILE A 84 7.94 -0.26 1.05
C ILE A 84 8.54 -0.30 -0.35
N TRP A 85 9.75 0.24 -0.50
CA TRP A 85 10.54 0.12 -1.73
C TRP A 85 11.97 -0.34 -1.39
N ILE A 86 12.49 -1.31 -2.15
CA ILE A 86 13.82 -1.90 -1.97
C ILE A 86 14.47 -2.16 -3.33
N THR A 87 15.78 -1.93 -3.41
CA THR A 87 16.66 -2.49 -4.44
C THR A 87 17.93 -2.99 -3.78
N ILE A 88 18.62 -3.95 -4.41
CA ILE A 88 19.80 -4.62 -3.83
C ILE A 88 20.91 -4.64 -4.88
N ALA A 89 22.14 -4.40 -4.43
CA ALA A 89 23.37 -4.64 -5.18
C ALA A 89 24.24 -5.65 -4.40
N PRO A 90 25.02 -6.53 -5.07
CA PRO A 90 25.14 -6.67 -6.52
C PRO A 90 23.91 -7.35 -7.16
N SER A 91 23.99 -7.67 -8.45
CA SER A 91 22.87 -8.25 -9.21
C SER A 91 22.45 -9.63 -8.65
N PRO A 92 21.21 -10.09 -8.91
CA PRO A 92 20.74 -11.42 -8.48
C PRO A 92 21.62 -12.59 -8.94
N ALA A 93 22.34 -12.44 -10.06
CA ALA A 93 23.28 -13.44 -10.54
C ALA A 93 24.49 -13.64 -9.59
N GLU A 94 24.87 -12.59 -8.86
CA GLU A 94 25.98 -12.59 -7.91
C GLU A 94 25.51 -12.78 -6.47
N LEU A 95 24.36 -12.21 -6.11
CA LEU A 95 23.76 -12.31 -4.79
C LEU A 95 22.28 -12.66 -4.91
N SER A 96 21.95 -13.92 -4.61
CA SER A 96 20.56 -14.35 -4.71
C SER A 96 19.66 -13.65 -3.70
N ARG A 97 18.56 -13.08 -4.20
CA ARG A 97 17.49 -12.53 -3.36
C ARG A 97 16.73 -13.61 -2.59
N ASN A 98 16.91 -14.88 -2.93
CA ASN A 98 16.36 -15.99 -2.16
C ASN A 98 17.10 -16.22 -0.83
N ASP A 99 18.34 -15.73 -0.73
CA ASP A 99 19.21 -15.97 0.43
C ASP A 99 19.24 -14.78 1.42
N ILE A 100 18.52 -13.70 1.10
CA ILE A 100 18.37 -12.52 1.95
C ILE A 100 17.00 -12.58 2.61
N ILE A 101 16.95 -12.71 3.94
CA ILE A 101 15.69 -12.90 4.66
C ILE A 101 15.16 -11.57 5.20
N LEU A 102 13.94 -11.21 4.78
CA LEU A 102 13.17 -10.10 5.32
C LEU A 102 12.38 -10.58 6.54
N ARG A 103 12.51 -9.84 7.66
CA ARG A 103 11.75 -10.07 8.88
C ARG A 103 11.05 -8.79 9.33
N MET A 104 9.78 -8.90 9.73
CA MET A 104 9.02 -7.81 10.34
C MET A 104 8.43 -8.27 11.67
N TYR A 105 8.57 -7.41 12.68
CA TYR A 105 8.16 -7.65 14.06
C TYR A 105 7.16 -6.57 14.46
N TRP A 106 6.04 -6.99 15.04
CA TRP A 106 4.97 -6.08 15.46
C TRP A 106 4.81 -6.11 16.97
N ASP A 107 4.41 -4.96 17.53
CA ASP A 107 3.96 -4.82 18.92
C ASP A 107 4.94 -5.35 20.00
N GLY A 108 6.24 -5.32 19.71
CA GLY A 108 7.29 -5.75 20.64
C GLY A 108 7.46 -7.27 20.76
N ASN A 109 6.84 -8.05 19.89
CA ASN A 109 7.01 -9.51 19.87
C ASN A 109 8.44 -9.90 19.49
N GLU A 110 8.97 -10.93 20.17
CA GLU A 110 10.31 -11.47 19.89
C GLU A 110 10.36 -12.34 18.62
N TYR A 111 9.20 -12.81 18.14
CA TYR A 111 9.08 -13.59 16.91
C TYR A 111 8.60 -12.72 15.74
N PRO A 112 9.11 -12.95 14.51
CA PRO A 112 8.65 -12.20 13.35
C PRO A 112 7.24 -12.66 12.96
N SER A 113 6.36 -11.71 12.64
CA SER A 113 5.04 -12.01 12.03
C SER A 113 5.13 -12.11 10.51
N VAL A 114 6.18 -11.56 9.92
CA VAL A 114 6.53 -11.74 8.51
C VAL A 114 7.96 -12.26 8.47
N GLU A 115 8.19 -13.43 7.87
CA GLU A 115 9.51 -13.99 7.59
C GLU A 115 9.49 -14.63 6.20
N SER A 116 10.32 -14.12 5.29
CA SER A 116 10.41 -14.66 3.93
C SER A 116 11.73 -14.26 3.28
N PRO A 117 12.31 -15.08 2.40
CA PRO A 117 13.25 -14.61 1.40
C PRO A 117 12.74 -13.35 0.67
N ILE A 118 13.57 -12.33 0.56
CA ILE A 118 13.14 -11.02 0.04
C ILE A 118 12.71 -11.10 -1.42
N GLY A 119 13.36 -11.93 -2.25
CA GLY A 119 12.93 -12.15 -3.63
C GLY A 119 11.48 -12.68 -3.69
N PRO A 120 11.22 -13.89 -3.16
CA PRO A 120 9.88 -14.47 -3.09
C PRO A 120 8.82 -13.58 -2.44
N PHE A 121 9.15 -12.84 -1.38
CA PHE A 121 8.21 -11.88 -0.76
C PHE A 121 7.69 -10.85 -1.77
N PHE A 122 8.56 -10.34 -2.64
CA PHE A 122 8.20 -9.40 -3.71
C PHE A 122 7.87 -10.09 -5.04
N GLY A 123 7.57 -11.40 -5.05
CA GLY A 123 7.18 -12.13 -6.26
C GLY A 123 8.32 -12.34 -7.28
N GLN A 124 9.57 -12.31 -6.83
CA GLN A 124 10.76 -12.69 -7.61
C GLN A 124 11.23 -14.07 -7.13
N GLY A 125 10.74 -15.13 -7.78
CA GLY A 125 10.99 -16.51 -7.38
C GLY A 125 12.43 -16.96 -7.63
N TRP A 126 12.88 -17.94 -6.83
CA TRP A 126 14.20 -18.55 -6.95
C TRP A 126 15.33 -17.51 -7.02
N ASN A 127 16.31 -17.73 -7.89
CA ASN A 127 17.36 -16.76 -8.19
C ASN A 127 17.10 -15.98 -9.49
N GLU A 128 15.83 -15.74 -9.81
CA GLU A 128 15.44 -15.10 -11.07
C GLU A 128 15.23 -13.59 -10.90
N GLN A 129 15.12 -12.93 -12.05
CA GLN A 129 14.78 -11.52 -12.14
C GLN A 129 13.93 -11.28 -13.37
N TYR A 130 12.76 -10.66 -13.18
CA TYR A 130 11.81 -10.38 -14.25
C TYR A 130 10.89 -9.23 -13.84
N ASN A 131 10.54 -8.38 -14.80
CA ASN A 131 9.56 -7.33 -14.57
C ASN A 131 8.16 -7.93 -14.43
N TYR A 132 7.43 -7.54 -13.40
CA TYR A 132 6.00 -7.79 -13.31
C TYR A 132 5.33 -6.71 -12.44
N SER A 133 4.01 -6.56 -12.61
CA SER A 133 3.22 -5.63 -11.83
C SER A 133 1.93 -6.27 -11.37
N SER A 134 1.61 -6.12 -10.09
CA SER A 134 0.32 -6.43 -9.50
C SER A 134 -0.15 -5.24 -8.65
N PHE A 135 -1.35 -5.32 -8.09
CA PHE A 135 -1.85 -4.27 -7.22
C PHE A 135 -1.03 -4.11 -5.92
N PRO A 136 -0.80 -5.16 -5.11
CA PRO A 136 -0.05 -5.02 -3.85
C PRO A 136 1.47 -5.09 -4.02
N LEU A 137 1.98 -5.73 -5.06
CA LEU A 137 3.42 -6.00 -5.24
C LEU A 137 3.88 -5.74 -6.68
N ASN A 138 5.08 -5.21 -6.83
CA ASN A 138 5.70 -4.94 -8.13
C ASN A 138 7.20 -5.23 -8.08
N ALA A 139 7.72 -5.83 -9.16
CA ALA A 139 9.14 -5.86 -9.46
C ALA A 139 9.35 -5.13 -10.79
N GLY A 140 9.81 -3.89 -10.70
CA GLY A 140 9.98 -2.98 -11.82
C GLY A 140 11.42 -2.91 -12.34
N PRO A 141 11.68 -2.00 -13.28
CA PRO A 141 13.01 -1.81 -13.85
C PRO A 141 14.11 -1.50 -12.82
N THR A 142 15.37 -1.85 -13.08
CA THR A 142 15.84 -2.56 -14.28
C THR A 142 15.63 -4.07 -14.12
N ASN A 143 15.04 -4.73 -15.11
CA ASN A 143 14.84 -6.20 -15.14
C ASN A 143 14.35 -6.85 -13.81
N GLY A 144 13.40 -6.23 -13.10
CA GLY A 144 12.84 -6.75 -11.86
C GLY A 144 13.62 -6.40 -10.58
N THR A 145 14.59 -5.47 -10.62
CA THR A 145 15.36 -5.09 -9.43
C THR A 145 14.66 -4.11 -8.50
N GLY A 146 13.72 -3.30 -9.02
CA GLY A 146 12.98 -2.32 -8.21
C GLY A 146 11.77 -2.95 -7.53
N LEU A 147 11.85 -3.22 -6.23
CA LEU A 147 10.83 -3.98 -5.50
C LEU A 147 9.92 -3.04 -4.70
N SER A 148 8.61 -3.04 -5.00
CA SER A 148 7.61 -2.21 -4.31
C SER A 148 6.51 -3.07 -3.68
N CYS A 149 6.04 -2.63 -2.51
CA CYS A 149 4.94 -3.25 -1.77
C CYS A 149 3.97 -2.20 -1.24
N TYR A 150 2.66 -2.47 -1.40
CA TYR A 150 1.52 -1.63 -1.03
C TYR A 150 0.47 -2.39 -0.20
N PHE A 151 0.84 -3.47 0.50
CA PHE A 151 -0.07 -4.07 1.48
C PHE A 151 -0.39 -3.04 2.57
N ALA A 152 -1.66 -2.60 2.65
CA ALA A 152 -2.15 -1.56 3.56
C ALA A 152 -3.61 -1.80 3.94
#